data_AF-A0A9R1VPY8-F1
#
_entry.id   AF-A0A9R1VPY8-F1
#
_cell.length_a   1.000
_cell.length_b   1.000
_cell.length_c   1.000
_cell.angle_alpha   90.00
_cell.angle_beta   90.00
_cell.angle_gamma   90.00
#
_symmetry.space_group_name_H-M   'P 1'
#
loop_
_entity.id
_entity.type
_entity.pdbx_description
1 polymer ?
#
loop_
_entity_poly.entity_id
_entity_poly.type
_entity_poly.pdbx_seq_one_letter_code
_entity_poly.pdbx_strand_id
1 'polypeptide(L)'
;MKGLEVLLTGPFTFNYKNSTMEKQTLEINPYSWTKAANIIFLDQPAGAGFSYAKTPDAYITNDTFATMHAYQFIRKVFRLTYHQ
;
A
#
# COMPACT_ATOMS: atom_id res chain seq x y z
N MET A 1 13.05 -1.36 -2.57
CA MET A 1 12.54 -0.58 -3.72
C MET A 1 10.99 -0.52 -3.80
N LYS A 2 10.22 -0.88 -2.75
CA LYS A 2 8.74 -0.98 -2.84
C LYS A 2 7.97 0.36 -2.71
N GLY A 3 8.53 1.37 -2.02
CA GLY A 3 7.88 2.68 -1.86
C GLY A 3 7.81 3.54 -3.13
N LEU A 4 8.46 3.12 -4.22
CA LEU A 4 8.51 3.88 -5.47
C LEU A 4 7.22 3.74 -6.28
N GLU A 5 6.51 2.60 -6.19
CA GLU A 5 5.35 2.31 -7.05
C GLU A 5 4.13 3.19 -6.75
N VAL A 6 3.91 3.50 -5.46
CA VAL A 6 2.85 4.42 -5.02
C VAL A 6 3.10 5.82 -5.57
N LEU A 7 4.36 6.26 -5.61
CA LEU A 7 4.73 7.58 -6.12
C LEU A 7 4.60 7.67 -7.65
N LEU A 8 4.71 6.54 -8.36
CA LEU A 8 4.57 6.50 -9.81
C LEU A 8 3.09 6.47 -10.25
N THR A 9 2.26 5.65 -9.59
CA THR A 9 0.89 5.36 -10.06
C THR A 9 -0.21 5.97 -9.18
N GLY A 10 0.11 6.31 -7.94
CA GLY A 10 -0.83 6.88 -6.97
C GLY A 10 -1.21 8.33 -7.26
N PRO A 11 -2.19 8.87 -6.51
CA PRO A 11 -2.78 10.19 -6.78
C PRO A 11 -1.86 11.36 -6.45
N PHE A 12 -0.80 11.13 -5.67
CA PHE A 12 0.14 12.15 -5.22
C PHE A 12 1.58 11.70 -5.42
N THR A 13 2.45 12.68 -5.66
CA THR A 13 3.91 12.53 -5.64
C THR A 13 4.53 13.56 -4.70
N PHE A 14 5.83 13.44 -4.43
CA PHE A 14 6.55 14.39 -3.60
C PHE A 14 6.97 15.62 -4.43
N ASN A 15 6.57 16.80 -3.95
CA ASN A 15 7.14 18.04 -4.43
C ASN A 15 8.45 18.31 -3.67
N TYR A 16 9.56 17.79 -4.21
CA TYR A 16 10.88 17.93 -3.58
C TYR A 16 11.35 19.38 -3.51
N LYS A 17 10.93 20.24 -4.44
CA LYS A 17 11.33 21.66 -4.48
C LYS A 17 10.71 22.46 -3.32
N ASN A 18 9.47 22.13 -2.97
CA ASN A 18 8.71 22.80 -1.91
C ASN A 18 8.70 22.01 -0.59
N SER A 19 9.48 20.95 -0.49
CA SER A 19 9.65 20.19 0.75
C SER A 19 10.81 20.76 1.56
N THR A 20 10.69 20.69 2.89
CA THR A 20 11.77 20.98 3.83
C THR A 20 12.22 19.69 4.50
N MET A 21 13.28 19.78 5.32
CA MET A 21 13.76 18.62 6.10
C MET A 21 12.72 18.13 7.11
N GLU A 22 11.86 19.01 7.62
CA GLU A 22 10.85 18.69 8.64
C GLU A 22 9.46 18.44 8.05
N LYS A 23 9.19 18.97 6.85
CA LYS A 23 7.87 18.92 6.22
C LYS A 23 7.97 18.54 4.75
N GLN A 24 7.38 17.40 4.42
CA GLN A 24 7.21 16.97 3.04
C GLN A 24 5.96 17.62 2.43
N THR A 25 6.10 18.13 1.22
CA THR A 25 4.99 18.68 0.43
C THR A 25 4.59 17.68 -0.64
N LEU A 26 3.29 17.42 -0.76
CA LEU A 26 2.72 16.55 -1.78
C LEU A 26 2.13 17.39 -2.92
N GLU A 27 2.17 16.87 -4.14
CA GLU A 27 1.47 17.43 -5.30
C GLU A 27 0.68 16.36 -6.05
N ILE A 28 -0.37 16.77 -6.75
CA ILE A 28 -1.25 15.85 -7.49
C ILE A 28 -0.48 15.26 -8.67
N ASN A 29 -0.56 13.93 -8.82
CA ASN A 29 -0.04 13.23 -9.99
C ASN A 29 -1.04 13.31 -11.15
N PRO A 30 -0.73 14.06 -12.24
CA PRO A 30 -1.64 14.19 -13.37
C PRO A 30 -1.84 12.88 -14.14
N TYR A 31 -0.96 11.88 -13.97
CA TYR A 31 -1.03 10.59 -14.65
C TYR A 31 -1.44 9.44 -13.72
N SER A 32 -2.06 9.76 -12.58
CA SER A 32 -2.46 8.74 -11.62
C SER A 32 -3.48 7.76 -12.19
N TRP A 33 -3.26 6.48 -11.90
CA TRP A 33 -4.20 5.42 -12.27
C TRP A 33 -5.50 5.50 -11.47
N THR A 34 -5.53 6.21 -10.33
CA THR A 34 -6.76 6.40 -9.55
C THR A 34 -7.79 7.27 -10.28
N LYS A 35 -7.41 7.92 -11.39
CA LYS A 35 -8.35 8.61 -12.28
C LYS A 35 -9.21 7.65 -13.10
N ALA A 36 -8.76 6.41 -13.30
CA ALA A 36 -9.42 5.42 -14.13
C ALA A 36 -10.00 4.24 -13.32
N ALA A 37 -9.50 3.99 -12.12
CA ALA A 37 -9.93 2.87 -11.27
C ALA A 37 -9.82 3.19 -9.78
N ASN A 38 -10.56 2.45 -8.96
CA ASN A 38 -10.32 2.41 -7.52
C ASN A 38 -9.12 1.50 -7.24
N ILE A 39 -8.11 2.00 -6.53
CA ILE A 39 -6.85 1.28 -6.29
C ILE A 39 -6.63 1.08 -4.80
N ILE A 40 -6.25 -0.14 -4.43
CA ILE A 40 -5.82 -0.51 -3.08
C ILE A 40 -4.33 -0.84 -3.14
N PHE A 41 -3.52 -0.08 -2.39
CA PHE A 41 -2.10 -0.37 -2.22
C PHE A 41 -1.93 -1.28 -1.00
N LEU A 42 -1.40 -2.48 -1.22
CA LEU A 42 -1.22 -3.48 -0.17
C LEU A 42 0.27 -3.70 0.11
N ASP A 43 0.70 -3.31 1.30
CA ASP A 43 2.00 -3.68 1.83
C ASP A 43 1.98 -5.15 2.25
N GLN A 44 2.66 -6.02 1.50
CA GLN A 44 2.78 -7.44 1.83
C GLN A 44 4.19 -8.01 1.57
N PRO A 45 4.58 -9.07 2.31
CA PRO A 45 3.88 -9.72 3.44
C PRO A 45 3.98 -8.91 4.75
N ALA A 46 3.56 -9.49 5.89
CA ALA A 46 3.80 -8.89 7.21
C ALA A 46 5.30 -8.59 7.40
N GLY A 47 5.61 -7.38 7.86
CA GLY A 47 6.97 -6.83 7.93
C GLY A 47 7.34 -5.92 6.75
N ALA A 48 6.53 -5.85 5.69
CA ALA A 48 6.72 -4.89 4.61
C ALA A 48 6.02 -3.56 4.92
N GLY A 49 6.74 -2.45 4.82
CA GLY A 49 6.16 -1.11 4.94
C GLY A 49 5.42 -0.90 6.27
N PHE A 50 4.12 -0.62 6.20
CA PHE A 50 3.27 -0.44 7.38
C PHE A 50 2.63 -1.74 7.90
N SER A 51 2.73 -2.85 7.17
CA SER A 51 2.17 -4.13 7.61
C SER A 51 3.04 -4.78 8.68
N TYR A 52 2.45 -5.14 9.82
CA TYR A 52 3.15 -5.77 10.95
C TYR A 52 2.38 -6.95 11.53
N ALA A 53 3.09 -7.82 12.23
CA ALA A 53 2.51 -8.94 12.97
C ALA A 53 2.83 -8.82 14.48
N LYS A 54 1.95 -9.41 15.30
CA LYS A 54 2.08 -9.36 16.77
C LYS A 54 3.05 -10.39 17.33
N THR A 55 3.31 -11.47 16.60
CA THR A 55 4.18 -12.57 17.03
C THR A 55 5.34 -12.73 16.05
N PRO A 56 6.54 -13.10 16.53
CA PRO A 56 7.69 -13.35 15.66
C PRO A 56 7.41 -14.40 14.59
N ASP A 57 6.73 -15.50 14.94
CA ASP A 57 6.43 -16.58 14.00
C ASP A 57 5.57 -16.14 12.82
N ALA A 58 4.73 -15.12 13.00
CA ALA A 58 3.86 -14.60 11.94
C ALA A 58 4.62 -13.73 10.91
N TYR A 59 5.90 -13.43 11.13
CA TYR A 59 6.78 -12.85 10.12
C TYR A 59 7.45 -13.92 9.24
N ILE A 60 7.48 -15.19 9.66
CA ILE A 60 8.02 -16.30 8.87
C ILE A 60 7.04 -16.56 7.72
N THR A 61 7.49 -16.35 6.49
CA THR A 61 6.63 -16.40 5.31
C THR A 61 7.38 -16.90 4.09
N ASN A 62 6.62 -17.42 3.12
CA ASN A 62 7.06 -17.77 1.78
C ASN A 62 5.95 -17.36 0.80
N ASP A 63 6.12 -17.63 -0.50
CA ASP A 63 5.15 -17.23 -1.52
C ASP A 63 3.75 -17.81 -1.28
N THR A 64 3.66 -19.05 -0.77
CA THR A 64 2.40 -19.71 -0.43
C THR A 64 1.68 -18.97 0.71
N PHE A 65 2.38 -18.67 1.81
CA PHE A 65 1.79 -17.95 2.94
C PHE A 65 1.46 -16.50 2.60
N ALA A 66 2.34 -15.80 1.88
CA ALA A 66 2.11 -14.43 1.43
C ALA A 66 0.84 -14.34 0.55
N THR A 67 0.72 -15.23 -0.43
CA THR A 67 -0.45 -15.31 -1.31
C THR A 67 -1.73 -15.62 -0.54
N MET A 68 -1.67 -16.57 0.39
CA MET A 68 -2.80 -16.91 1.25
C MET A 68 -3.26 -15.71 2.09
N HIS A 69 -2.33 -14.96 2.68
CA HIS A 69 -2.64 -13.77 3.47
C HIS A 69 -3.20 -12.62 2.61
N ALA A 70 -2.65 -12.40 1.40
CA ALA A 70 -3.18 -11.42 0.46
C ALA A 70 -4.62 -11.75 0.05
N TYR A 71 -4.91 -13.02 -0.25
CA TYR A 71 -6.26 -13.48 -0.56
C TYR A 71 -7.23 -13.25 0.61
N GLN A 72 -6.81 -13.60 1.84
CA GLN A 72 -7.63 -13.35 3.03
C GLN A 72 -7.89 -11.85 3.25
N PHE A 73 -6.88 -11.00 3.03
CA PHE A 73 -7.02 -9.55 3.10
C PHE A 73 -8.09 -9.06 2.13
N ILE A 74 -7.99 -9.43 0.84
CA ILE A 74 -8.94 -9.02 -0.20
C ILE A 74 -10.37 -9.42 0.19
N ARG A 75 -10.59 -10.68 0.59
CA ARG A 75 -11.92 -11.14 1.03
C ARG A 75 -12.49 -10.35 2.19
N LYS A 76 -11.66 -10.03 3.19
CA LYS A 76 -12.08 -9.24 4.35
C LYS A 76 -12.41 -7.81 3.95
N VAL A 77 -11.60 -7.18 3.11
CA VAL A 77 -11.86 -5.82 2.59
C VAL A 77 -13.18 -5.78 1.83
N PHE A 78 -13.39 -6.68 0.86
CA PHE A 78 -14.66 -6.74 0.13
C PHE A 78 -15.87 -6.95 1.06
N ARG A 79 -15.75 -7.83 2.05
CA ARG A 79 -16.82 -8.02 3.04
C ARG A 79 -17.13 -6.75 3.83
N LEU A 80 -16.11 -6.01 4.27
CA LEU A 80 -16.27 -4.78 5.05
C LEU A 80 -16.80 -3.62 4.20
N THR A 81 -16.47 -3.56 2.92
CA THR A 81 -16.89 -2.49 2.02
C THR A 81 -18.32 -2.68 1.48
N TYR A 82 -18.78 -3.93 1.34
CA TYR A 82 -20.06 -4.25 0.70
C TYR A 82 -21.11 -4.81 1.69
N HIS A 83 -21.23 -4.22 2.88
CA HIS A 83 -22.36 -4.49 3.76
C HIS A 83 -23.67 -3.94 3.16
N GLN A 84 -24.31 -4.73 2.30
CA GLN A 84 -25.76 -4.71 2.03
C GLN A 84 -26.36 -6.06 2.41
#